data_AF-A0A6A6K0G2-F1
#
_entry.id   AF-A0A6A6K0G2-F1
#
_cell.length_a   1.000
_cell.length_b   1.000
_cell.length_c   1.000
_cell.angle_alpha   90.00
_cell.angle_beta   90.00
_cell.angle_gamma   90.00
#
_symmetry.space_group_name_H-M   'P 1'
#
loop_
_entity.id
_entity.type
_entity.pdbx_description
1 polymer ?
#
loop_
_entity_poly.entity_id
_entity_poly.type
_entity_poly.pdbx_seq_one_letter_code
_entity_poly.pdbx_strand_id
1 'polypeptide(L)'
;MDGSEIRESVLVLLELDRLGVKFQCCAPDVQQHDVVNHASKSTESQARNILVESARIARGEVVNIEKVNVPEFDMLIVPGGFGVAKNFSNLISQNGPVSVVDSVKDLIRGFHRARKAIGGVCIAPAVIAAALGELVKTSSFILRSKDLILLNAIRIPSIILVETSEDPP
;
A
#
# COMPACT_ATOMS: atom_id res chain seq x y z
N MET A 1 -1.61 -12.96 4.92
CA MET A 1 -1.91 -13.89 3.81
C MET A 1 -3.13 -13.44 3.02
N ASP A 2 -4.04 -12.65 3.59
CA ASP A 2 -5.28 -12.18 2.97
C ASP A 2 -5.44 -10.65 2.98
N GLY A 3 -4.63 -9.92 3.76
CA GLY A 3 -4.51 -8.47 3.74
C GLY A 3 -3.06 -7.98 3.63
N SER A 4 -2.82 -6.76 4.12
CA SER A 4 -1.48 -6.17 4.29
C SER A 4 -0.62 -6.99 5.27
N GLU A 5 0.69 -6.97 5.08
CA GLU A 5 1.61 -7.57 6.07
C GLU A 5 1.69 -6.66 7.30
N ILE A 6 1.31 -7.20 8.46
CA ILE A 6 1.09 -6.41 9.68
C ILE A 6 2.39 -5.75 10.17
N ARG A 7 3.53 -6.47 10.14
CA ARG A 7 4.81 -5.96 10.63
C ARG A 7 5.34 -4.85 9.75
N GLU A 8 5.31 -5.05 8.43
CA GLU A 8 5.65 -4.05 7.44
C GLU A 8 4.80 -2.81 7.67
N SER A 9 3.47 -2.97 7.78
CA SER A 9 2.51 -1.87 8.00
C SER A 9 2.78 -1.10 9.30
N VAL A 10 3.09 -1.79 10.40
CA VAL A 10 3.43 -1.14 11.68
C VAL A 10 4.78 -0.44 11.63
N LEU A 11 5.78 -1.04 10.96
CA LEU A 11 7.12 -0.44 10.83
C LEU A 11 7.10 0.84 9.98
N VAL A 12 6.17 0.94 9.02
CA VAL A 12 5.90 2.21 8.32
C VAL A 12 5.50 3.28 9.30
N LEU A 13 4.43 2.99 10.03
CA LEU A 13 3.70 3.97 10.80
C LEU A 13 4.64 4.46 11.89
N LEU A 14 5.42 3.54 12.46
CA LEU A 14 6.51 3.85 13.38
C LEU A 14 7.58 4.76 12.75
N GLU A 15 8.02 4.52 11.53
CA GLU A 15 9.07 5.34 10.91
C GLU A 15 8.55 6.72 10.49
N LEU A 16 7.32 6.82 9.99
CA LEU A 16 6.67 8.11 9.71
C LEU A 16 6.51 8.92 11.00
N ASP A 17 6.01 8.29 12.06
CA ASP A 17 5.86 8.91 13.39
C ASP A 17 7.22 9.36 13.95
N ARG A 18 8.25 8.52 13.85
CA ARG A 18 9.63 8.85 14.28
C ARG A 18 10.22 10.06 13.53
N LEU A 19 9.82 10.27 12.29
CA LEU A 19 10.21 11.41 11.46
C LEU A 19 9.32 12.64 11.67
N GLY A 20 8.30 12.56 12.54
CA GLY A 20 7.34 13.65 12.77
C GLY A 20 6.40 13.89 11.58
N VAL A 21 6.28 12.91 10.68
CA VAL A 21 5.52 13.01 9.45
C VAL A 21 4.09 12.57 9.69
N LYS A 22 3.12 13.43 9.34
CA LYS A 22 1.70 13.10 9.46
C LYS A 22 1.30 12.12 8.38
N PHE A 23 0.29 11.31 8.68
CA PHE A 23 -0.18 10.31 7.75
C PHE A 23 -1.66 9.99 7.94
N GLN A 24 -2.29 9.51 6.85
CA GLN A 24 -3.64 8.99 6.81
C GLN A 24 -3.62 7.60 6.17
N CYS A 25 -4.09 6.58 6.88
CA CYS A 25 -4.28 5.27 6.28
C CYS A 25 -5.52 5.30 5.37
N CYS A 26 -5.49 4.62 4.23
CA CYS A 26 -6.69 4.39 3.45
C CYS A 26 -6.75 2.98 2.86
N ALA A 27 -7.96 2.52 2.60
CA ALA A 27 -8.23 1.20 2.05
C ALA A 27 -9.51 1.19 1.20
N PRO A 28 -9.62 0.32 0.18
CA PRO A 28 -10.87 0.13 -0.54
C PRO A 28 -11.96 -0.47 0.35
N ASP A 29 -13.19 0.05 0.23
CA ASP A 29 -14.35 -0.48 0.94
C ASP A 29 -15.02 -1.63 0.15
N VAL A 30 -14.29 -2.74 0.01
CA VAL A 30 -14.74 -3.93 -0.71
C VAL A 30 -14.38 -5.21 0.07
N GLN A 31 -14.99 -6.33 -0.31
CA GLN A 31 -14.67 -7.63 0.28
C GLN A 31 -13.26 -8.09 -0.10
N GLN A 32 -12.59 -8.79 0.81
CA GLN A 32 -11.35 -9.51 0.51
C GLN A 32 -11.61 -10.61 -0.51
N HIS A 33 -10.61 -10.91 -1.33
CA HIS A 33 -10.64 -12.02 -2.29
C HIS A 33 -10.87 -13.38 -1.59
N ASP A 34 -10.20 -13.59 -0.46
CA ASP A 34 -10.30 -14.76 0.39
C ASP A 34 -9.94 -14.39 1.83
N VAL A 35 -10.39 -15.21 2.79
CA VAL A 35 -10.01 -15.09 4.19
C VAL A 35 -9.19 -16.31 4.57
N VAL A 36 -8.05 -16.09 5.23
CA VAL A 36 -7.10 -17.16 5.52
C VAL A 36 -6.91 -17.30 7.03
N ASN A 37 -7.09 -18.51 7.52
CA ASN A 37 -6.61 -18.87 8.84
C ASN A 37 -5.08 -18.94 8.81
N HIS A 38 -4.41 -18.01 9.48
CA HIS A 38 -2.96 -17.92 9.43
C HIS A 38 -2.26 -19.02 10.24
N ALA A 39 -2.94 -19.65 11.19
CA ALA A 39 -2.38 -20.76 11.98
C ALA A 39 -2.37 -22.05 11.18
N SER A 40 -3.49 -22.40 10.54
CA SER A 40 -3.60 -23.60 9.68
C SER A 40 -3.15 -23.37 8.24
N LYS A 41 -2.97 -22.11 7.81
CA LYS A 41 -2.65 -21.69 6.44
C LYS A 41 -3.71 -22.12 5.40
N SER A 42 -4.96 -22.30 5.83
CA SER A 42 -6.08 -22.68 4.97
C SER A 42 -7.05 -21.53 4.76
N THR A 43 -7.66 -21.47 3.59
CA THR A 43 -8.77 -20.55 3.32
C THR A 43 -10.00 -20.95 4.13
N GLU A 44 -10.75 -19.96 4.62
CA GLU A 44 -12.00 -20.13 5.37
C GLU A 44 -13.19 -19.60 4.56
N SER A 45 -14.37 -20.17 4.77
CA SER A 45 -15.61 -19.82 4.05
C SER A 45 -16.29 -18.55 4.57
N GLN A 46 -15.56 -17.67 5.22
CA GLN A 46 -16.07 -16.40 5.75
C GLN A 46 -15.73 -15.23 4.84
N ALA A 47 -16.53 -14.17 4.91
CA ALA A 47 -16.28 -12.92 4.20
C ALA A 47 -15.79 -11.85 5.18
N ARG A 48 -14.83 -11.04 4.74
CA ARG A 48 -14.32 -9.89 5.48
C ARG A 48 -14.12 -8.71 4.53
N ASN A 49 -14.38 -7.51 5.02
CA ASN A 49 -14.20 -6.27 4.27
C ASN A 49 -12.80 -5.69 4.52
N ILE A 50 -12.13 -5.24 3.44
CA ILE A 50 -10.75 -4.75 3.48
C ILE A 50 -10.63 -3.49 4.34
N LEU A 51 -11.52 -2.51 4.20
CA LEU A 51 -11.50 -1.28 5.00
C LEU A 51 -11.69 -1.58 6.49
N VAL A 52 -12.68 -2.43 6.82
CA VAL A 52 -12.96 -2.84 8.21
C VAL A 52 -11.76 -3.54 8.85
N GLU A 53 -11.13 -4.48 8.15
CA GLU A 53 -9.97 -5.19 8.69
C GLU A 53 -8.71 -4.32 8.72
N SER A 54 -8.54 -3.39 7.78
CA SER A 54 -7.46 -2.41 7.78
C SER A 54 -7.53 -1.44 8.95
N ALA A 55 -8.76 -1.13 9.43
CA ALA A 55 -8.96 -0.30 10.62
C ALA A 55 -8.31 -0.89 11.88
N ARG A 56 -8.07 -2.21 11.93
CA ARG A 56 -7.35 -2.86 13.05
C ARG A 56 -5.89 -2.39 13.11
N ILE A 57 -5.22 -2.27 11.98
CA ILE A 57 -3.84 -1.76 11.90
C ILE A 57 -3.83 -0.26 12.18
N ALA A 58 -4.75 0.48 11.57
CA ALA A 58 -4.84 1.93 11.69
C ALA A 58 -5.46 2.43 13.01
N ARG A 59 -5.84 1.53 13.93
CA ARG A 59 -6.52 1.86 15.20
C ARG A 59 -7.80 2.70 15.01
N GLY A 60 -8.53 2.45 13.93
CA GLY A 60 -9.74 3.21 13.56
C GLY A 60 -9.49 4.35 12.57
N GLU A 61 -8.26 4.85 12.45
CA GLU A 61 -7.90 6.01 11.62
C GLU A 61 -7.64 5.61 10.16
N VAL A 62 -8.67 5.05 9.50
CA VAL A 62 -8.61 4.65 8.10
C VAL A 62 -9.78 5.23 7.31
N VAL A 63 -9.50 5.79 6.14
CA VAL A 63 -10.53 6.32 5.23
C VAL A 63 -10.72 5.40 4.02
N ASN A 64 -11.91 5.46 3.41
CA ASN A 64 -12.13 4.83 2.11
C ASN A 64 -11.23 5.51 1.08
N ILE A 65 -10.53 4.69 0.28
CA ILE A 65 -9.63 5.13 -0.80
C ILE A 65 -10.28 6.12 -1.77
N GLU A 66 -11.58 6.02 -2.01
CA GLU A 66 -12.32 6.91 -2.93
C GLU A 66 -12.52 8.32 -2.37
N LYS A 67 -12.38 8.50 -1.04
CA LYS A 67 -12.47 9.81 -0.38
C LYS A 67 -11.15 10.56 -0.36
N VAL A 68 -10.10 9.99 -0.94
CA VAL A 68 -8.76 10.55 -0.87
C VAL A 68 -8.59 11.68 -1.88
N ASN A 69 -8.24 12.86 -1.37
CA ASN A 69 -7.90 14.01 -2.17
C ASN A 69 -6.37 14.08 -2.36
N VAL A 70 -5.84 13.53 -3.46
CA VAL A 70 -4.39 13.45 -3.76
C VAL A 70 -3.61 14.77 -3.52
N PRO A 71 -4.14 15.96 -3.88
CA PRO A 71 -3.51 17.24 -3.54
C PRO A 71 -3.09 17.43 -2.08
N GLU A 72 -3.82 16.87 -1.10
CA GLU A 72 -3.57 17.05 0.34
C GLU A 72 -2.37 16.27 0.89
N PHE A 73 -1.74 15.42 0.08
CA PHE A 73 -0.68 14.51 0.55
C PHE A 73 0.55 14.60 -0.33
N ASP A 74 1.76 14.58 0.22
CA ASP A 74 3.01 14.71 -0.53
C ASP A 74 3.48 13.41 -1.18
N MET A 75 3.05 12.27 -0.63
CA MET A 75 3.55 10.97 -1.01
C MET A 75 2.53 9.87 -0.77
N LEU A 76 2.56 8.87 -1.65
CA LEU A 76 1.85 7.62 -1.51
C LEU A 76 2.82 6.50 -1.19
N ILE A 77 2.35 5.65 -0.32
CA ILE A 77 3.10 4.58 0.27
C ILE A 77 2.30 3.26 0.01
N VAL A 78 2.85 2.03 -0.14
CA VAL A 78 2.05 0.78 -0.37
C VAL A 78 2.76 -0.47 0.21
N PRO A 79 2.14 -1.36 1.02
CA PRO A 79 2.90 -2.29 1.86
C PRO A 79 2.96 -3.60 1.13
N GLY A 80 3.75 -4.53 1.64
CA GLY A 80 3.54 -5.91 1.28
C GLY A 80 2.26 -6.49 1.86
N GLY A 81 2.26 -7.81 1.81
CA GLY A 81 1.10 -8.62 2.15
C GLY A 81 0.53 -9.24 0.89
N PHE A 82 0.25 -10.53 0.97
CA PHE A 82 -0.31 -11.25 -0.17
C PHE A 82 -1.73 -10.76 -0.53
N GLY A 83 -2.44 -10.15 0.42
CA GLY A 83 -3.70 -9.46 0.16
C GLY A 83 -3.54 -8.28 -0.80
N VAL A 84 -2.39 -7.59 -0.83
CA VAL A 84 -2.15 -6.51 -1.80
C VAL A 84 -2.16 -7.06 -3.23
N ALA A 85 -1.50 -8.20 -3.46
CA ALA A 85 -1.51 -8.83 -4.77
C ALA A 85 -2.86 -9.44 -5.14
N LYS A 86 -3.58 -10.06 -4.19
CA LYS A 86 -4.87 -10.74 -4.45
C LYS A 86 -6.08 -9.80 -4.50
N ASN A 87 -6.11 -8.80 -3.62
CA ASN A 87 -7.26 -7.91 -3.48
C ASN A 87 -7.17 -6.71 -4.41
N PHE A 88 -5.96 -6.23 -4.75
CA PHE A 88 -5.82 -5.06 -5.61
C PHE A 88 -5.53 -5.41 -7.06
N SER A 89 -5.28 -6.68 -7.39
CA SER A 89 -4.94 -7.09 -8.75
C SER A 89 -5.27 -8.56 -9.02
N ASN A 90 -5.16 -8.97 -10.27
CA ASN A 90 -5.17 -10.38 -10.67
C ASN A 90 -3.75 -10.96 -10.84
N LEU A 91 -2.70 -10.32 -10.31
CA LEU A 91 -1.29 -10.73 -10.50
C LEU A 91 -1.04 -12.21 -10.14
N ILE A 92 -1.74 -12.72 -9.15
CA ILE A 92 -1.52 -14.07 -8.61
C ILE A 92 -2.30 -15.15 -9.37
N SER A 93 -3.41 -14.80 -10.03
CA SER A 93 -4.26 -15.79 -10.70
C SER A 93 -3.74 -16.21 -12.08
N GLN A 94 -2.67 -15.60 -12.59
CA GLN A 94 -1.88 -15.94 -13.79
C GLN A 94 -2.64 -16.30 -15.08
N ASN A 95 -3.91 -15.94 -15.18
CA ASN A 95 -4.72 -16.18 -16.37
C ASN A 95 -5.01 -14.85 -17.08
N GLY A 96 -4.13 -14.47 -18.01
CA GLY A 96 -4.33 -13.30 -18.89
C GLY A 96 -3.56 -12.04 -18.48
N PRO A 97 -3.90 -10.88 -19.08
CA PRO A 97 -3.22 -9.62 -18.81
C PRO A 97 -3.44 -9.18 -17.36
N VAL A 98 -2.39 -8.61 -16.77
CA VAL A 98 -2.45 -8.08 -15.40
C VAL A 98 -3.36 -6.85 -15.37
N SER A 99 -4.32 -6.87 -14.45
CA SER A 99 -5.20 -5.77 -14.13
C SER A 99 -5.10 -5.41 -12.64
N VAL A 100 -5.31 -4.13 -12.34
CA VAL A 100 -5.37 -3.58 -10.99
C VAL A 100 -6.77 -3.00 -10.80
N VAL A 101 -7.35 -3.17 -9.61
CA VAL A 101 -8.65 -2.62 -9.22
C VAL A 101 -8.67 -1.11 -9.47
N ASP A 102 -9.75 -0.61 -10.08
CA ASP A 102 -9.80 0.76 -10.61
C ASP A 102 -9.54 1.83 -9.54
N SER A 103 -10.14 1.73 -8.35
CA SER A 103 -9.92 2.71 -7.28
C SER A 103 -8.47 2.77 -6.80
N VAL A 104 -7.78 1.62 -6.74
CA VAL A 104 -6.35 1.55 -6.39
C VAL A 104 -5.49 2.12 -7.52
N LYS A 105 -5.80 1.75 -8.76
CA LYS A 105 -5.10 2.20 -9.96
C LYS A 105 -5.23 3.71 -10.14
N ASP A 106 -6.41 4.28 -9.91
CA ASP A 106 -6.68 5.70 -10.04
C ASP A 106 -5.95 6.51 -8.97
N LEU A 107 -5.90 6.01 -7.73
CA LEU A 107 -5.10 6.63 -6.67
C LEU A 107 -3.61 6.65 -7.05
N ILE A 108 -3.03 5.51 -7.41
CA ILE A 108 -1.61 5.39 -7.80
C ILE A 108 -1.29 6.33 -8.97
N ARG A 109 -2.13 6.32 -10.00
CA ARG A 109 -1.97 7.21 -11.16
C ARG A 109 -2.18 8.68 -10.80
N GLY A 110 -3.04 8.98 -9.84
CA GLY A 110 -3.24 10.32 -9.29
C GLY A 110 -1.96 10.89 -8.71
N PHE A 111 -1.31 10.15 -7.81
CA PHE A 111 -0.01 10.53 -7.23
C PHE A 111 1.08 10.67 -8.31
N HIS A 112 1.12 9.75 -9.27
CA HIS A 112 2.08 9.81 -10.37
C HIS A 112 1.89 11.05 -11.25
N ARG A 113 0.65 11.37 -11.65
CA ARG A 113 0.32 12.57 -12.43
C ARG A 113 0.66 13.85 -11.69
N ALA A 114 0.47 13.85 -10.37
CA ALA A 114 0.86 14.96 -9.49
C ALA A 114 2.37 15.07 -9.27
N ARG A 115 3.19 14.17 -9.85
CA ARG A 115 4.65 14.07 -9.65
C ARG A 115 5.03 13.88 -8.17
N LYS A 116 4.17 13.21 -7.42
CA LYS A 116 4.35 12.90 -6.01
C LYS A 116 5.00 11.52 -5.86
N ALA A 117 5.81 11.36 -4.82
CA ALA A 117 6.56 10.11 -4.62
C ALA A 117 5.61 8.94 -4.35
N ILE A 118 5.94 7.77 -4.90
CA ILE A 118 5.22 6.51 -4.68
C ILE A 118 6.24 5.45 -4.27
N GLY A 119 6.05 4.81 -3.13
CA GLY A 119 6.89 3.68 -2.71
C GLY A 119 6.08 2.43 -2.41
N GLY A 120 6.72 1.28 -2.63
CA GLY A 120 6.14 -0.04 -2.40
C GLY A 120 7.10 -0.94 -1.62
N VAL A 121 6.57 -1.78 -0.73
CA VAL A 121 7.34 -2.81 -0.02
C VAL A 121 6.91 -4.22 -0.45
N CYS A 122 7.88 -5.14 -0.46
CA CYS A 122 7.65 -6.55 -0.73
C CYS A 122 7.00 -6.75 -2.11
N ILE A 123 5.73 -7.17 -2.19
CA ILE A 123 5.02 -7.40 -3.46
C ILE A 123 4.34 -6.15 -4.04
N ALA A 124 4.15 -5.09 -3.24
CA ALA A 124 3.50 -3.87 -3.73
C ALA A 124 4.14 -3.21 -4.96
N PRO A 125 5.48 -3.19 -5.14
CA PRO A 125 6.09 -2.65 -6.36
C PRO A 125 5.57 -3.29 -7.65
N ALA A 126 5.21 -4.58 -7.63
CA ALA A 126 4.62 -5.24 -8.80
C ALA A 126 3.21 -4.71 -9.10
N VAL A 127 2.38 -4.48 -8.08
CA VAL A 127 1.04 -3.88 -8.23
C VAL A 127 1.15 -2.43 -8.69
N ILE A 128 2.08 -1.65 -8.13
CA ILE A 128 2.33 -0.26 -8.54
C ILE A 128 2.76 -0.21 -10.02
N ALA A 129 3.71 -1.06 -10.41
CA ALA A 129 4.16 -1.15 -11.80
C ALA A 129 3.01 -1.50 -12.75
N ALA A 130 2.18 -2.48 -12.39
CA ALA A 130 1.00 -2.86 -13.17
C ALA A 130 -0.03 -1.73 -13.27
N ALA A 131 -0.25 -0.97 -12.19
CA ALA A 131 -1.16 0.17 -12.19
C ALA A 131 -0.68 1.29 -13.12
N LEU A 132 0.62 1.55 -13.13
CA LEU A 132 1.22 2.58 -13.98
C LEU A 132 1.36 2.13 -15.44
N GLY A 133 1.54 0.84 -15.72
CA GLY A 133 1.66 0.30 -17.07
C GLY A 133 2.80 0.95 -17.85
N GLU A 134 2.56 1.31 -19.11
CA GLU A 134 3.55 1.95 -20.00
C GLU A 134 3.93 3.39 -19.61
N LEU A 135 3.29 3.97 -18.58
CA LEU A 135 3.55 5.36 -18.16
C LEU A 135 4.95 5.55 -17.56
N VAL A 136 5.68 4.48 -17.23
CA VAL A 136 7.02 4.54 -16.61
C VAL A 136 7.91 3.38 -17.05
N LYS A 137 9.20 3.67 -17.24
CA LYS A 137 10.26 2.65 -17.17
C LYS A 137 10.50 2.30 -15.70
N THR A 138 10.14 1.10 -15.29
CA THR A 138 10.31 0.63 -13.91
C THR A 138 11.71 0.07 -13.70
N SER A 139 12.36 0.51 -12.61
CA SER A 139 13.59 -0.11 -12.09
C SER A 139 13.21 -0.82 -10.80
N SER A 140 13.35 -2.14 -10.73
CA SER A 140 13.07 -2.91 -9.52
C SER A 140 14.34 -3.05 -8.67
N PHE A 141 14.26 -2.62 -7.41
CA PHE A 141 15.31 -2.85 -6.41
C PHE A 141 14.80 -3.85 -5.36
N ILE A 142 15.53 -4.95 -5.18
CA ILE A 142 15.28 -5.92 -4.11
C ILE A 142 16.14 -5.50 -2.92
N LEU A 143 15.51 -5.00 -1.85
CA LEU A 143 16.19 -4.61 -0.62
C LEU A 143 16.85 -5.84 0.03
N ARG A 144 18.19 -5.86 0.11
CA ARG A 144 18.93 -6.85 0.91
C ARG A 144 19.37 -6.22 2.22
N SER A 145 19.50 -7.05 3.27
CA SER A 145 19.82 -6.62 4.64
C SER A 145 21.07 -5.73 4.79
N LYS A 146 22.00 -5.73 3.82
CA LYS A 146 23.21 -4.89 3.84
C LYS A 146 23.01 -3.50 3.21
N ASP A 147 21.89 -3.27 2.51
CA ASP A 147 21.55 -2.00 1.86
C ASP A 147 20.89 -1.01 2.85
N LEU A 148 20.81 -1.39 4.13
CA LEU A 148 20.21 -0.60 5.21
C LEU A 148 20.98 0.70 5.50
N ILE A 149 22.18 0.91 4.95
CA ILE A 149 23.00 2.12 5.15
C ILE A 149 22.65 3.24 4.15
N LEU A 150 21.91 2.97 3.08
CA LEU A 150 21.46 3.99 2.11
C LEU A 150 20.14 4.67 2.55
N LEU A 151 20.07 4.99 3.84
CA LEU A 151 18.88 5.36 4.56
C LEU A 151 18.53 6.86 4.56
N ASN A 152 19.33 7.69 3.90
CA ASN A 152 19.18 9.14 4.00
C ASN A 152 18.26 9.77 2.94
N ALA A 153 17.60 8.98 2.12
CA ALA A 153 16.58 9.48 1.22
C ALA A 153 15.55 8.40 0.94
N ILE A 154 14.31 8.62 1.41
CA ILE A 154 13.08 7.98 0.96
C ILE A 154 12.86 6.55 1.49
N ARG A 155 11.86 6.38 2.36
CA ARG A 155 11.39 5.08 2.90
C ARG A 155 9.87 5.05 3.07
N ILE A 156 9.23 3.99 2.56
CA ILE A 156 7.80 4.01 2.21
C ILE A 156 7.13 2.59 2.16
N PRO A 157 6.10 2.26 2.98
CA PRO A 157 5.15 1.08 2.87
C PRO A 157 3.64 1.31 3.30
N SER A 158 2.60 0.63 2.82
CA SER A 158 1.12 0.84 3.05
C SER A 158 0.47 2.00 2.34
N ILE A 159 -0.72 1.85 1.66
CA ILE A 159 -1.51 2.99 1.10
C ILE A 159 -1.86 3.89 2.28
N ILE A 160 -0.86 4.68 2.58
CA ILE A 160 -0.70 5.63 3.63
C ILE A 160 -0.35 6.86 2.83
N LEU A 161 -1.22 7.83 3.02
CA LEU A 161 -1.09 9.11 2.42
C LEU A 161 -0.31 9.93 3.42
N VAL A 162 0.80 10.49 2.98
CA VAL A 162 1.69 11.25 3.85
C VAL A 162 1.44 12.73 3.67
N GLU A 163 1.24 13.44 4.77
CA GLU A 163 1.13 14.89 4.84
C GLU A 163 2.40 15.40 5.54
N THR A 164 3.17 16.29 4.91
CA THR A 164 4.24 17.00 5.62
C THR A 164 3.61 18.10 6.49
N SER A 165 4.04 18.22 7.75
CA SER A 165 3.71 19.40 8.55
C SER A 165 4.36 20.63 7.92
N GLU A 166 3.63 21.76 7.90
CA GLU A 166 4.22 23.07 7.66
C GLU A 166 5.53 23.21 8.46
N ASP A 167 6.57 23.74 7.81
CA ASP A 167 7.84 24.09 8.46
C ASP A 167 7.55 24.81 9.79
N PRO A 168 8.19 24.45 10.91
CA PRO A 168 8.03 25.22 12.13
C PRO A 168 8.64 26.63 11.91
N PRO A 169 8.05 27.68 12.52
CA PRO A 169 8.49 29.06 12.38
C PRO A 169 9.92 29.33 12.88
#